data_AF-A0A349G9D2-F1
#
_entry.id   AF-A0A349G9D2-F1
#
_cell.length_a   1.000
_cell.length_b   1.000
_cell.length_c   1.000
_cell.angle_alpha   90.00
_cell.angle_beta   90.00
_cell.angle_gamma   90.00
#
_symmetry.space_group_name_H-M   'P 1'
#
loop_
_entity.id
_entity.type
_entity.pdbx_description
1 polymer ?
#
loop_
_entity_poly.entity_id
_entity_poly.type
_entity_poly.pdbx_seq_one_letter_code
_entity_poly.pdbx_strand_id
1 'polypeptide(L)' 'MNKSVNYLVKAGIIAALYVVLVMVFSFSSFGPIQLRVAEALTILPFF' A
#
# COMPACT_ATOMS: atom_id res chain seq x y z
N MET A 1 1.56 -19.62 -16.96
CA MET A 1 1.16 -18.98 -15.68
C MET A 1 0.14 -17.89 -15.99
N ASN A 2 -1.04 -17.93 -15.36
CA ASN A 2 -2.13 -17.00 -15.67
C ASN A 2 -1.72 -15.57 -15.31
N LYS A 3 -1.61 -14.68 -16.31
CA LYS A 3 -1.12 -13.29 -16.12
C LYS A 3 -2.01 -12.51 -15.13
N SER A 4 -3.32 -12.77 -15.15
CA SER A 4 -4.28 -12.15 -14.23
C SER A 4 -4.07 -12.54 -12.77
N VAL A 5 -3.73 -13.80 -12.50
CA VAL A 5 -3.47 -14.29 -11.13
C VAL A 5 -2.20 -13.64 -10.58
N ASN A 6 -1.14 -13.56 -11.40
CA ASN A 6 0.12 -12.96 -10.97
C ASN A 6 -0.02 -11.45 -10.69
N TYR A 7 -0.85 -10.74 -11.47
CA TYR A 7 -1.18 -9.33 -11.22
C TYR A 7 -1.93 -9.15 -9.89
N LEU A 8 -2.93 -9.99 -9.65
CA LEU A 8 -3.75 -9.92 -8.45
C LEU A 8 -2.94 -10.22 -7.17
N VAL A 9 -2.02 -11.18 -7.24
CA VAL A 9 -1.09 -11.49 -6.15
C VAL A 9 -0.15 -10.31 -5.86
N LYS A 10 0.42 -9.68 -6.89
CA LYS A 10 1.26 -8.48 -6.71
C LYS A 10 0.49 -7.33 -6.06
N ALA A 11 -0.72 -7.06 -6.54
CA ALA A 11 -1.59 -6.03 -5.96
C ALA A 11 -1.94 -6.34 -4.49
N GLY A 12 -2.22 -7.61 -4.17
CA GLY A 12 -2.50 -8.05 -2.79
C GLY A 12 -1.31 -7.86 -1.85
N ILE A 13 -0.08 -8.13 -2.31
CA ILE A 13 1.14 -7.92 -1.53
C ILE A 13 1.37 -6.43 -1.25
N ILE A 14 1.16 -5.58 -2.25
CA ILE A 14 1.28 -4.11 -2.11
C ILE A 14 0.26 -3.58 -1.10
N ALA A 15 -0.98 -4.07 -1.15
CA ALA A 15 -2.04 -3.71 -0.21
C ALA A 15 -1.72 -4.16 1.23
N ALA A 16 -1.18 -5.37 1.41
CA ALA A 16 -0.76 -5.84 2.73
C ALA A 16 0.36 -4.97 3.32
N LEU A 17 1.35 -4.58 2.50
CA LEU A 17 2.44 -3.71 2.93
C LEU A 17 1.97 -2.29 3.27
N TYR A 18 1.00 -1.77 2.50
CA TYR A 18 0.34 -0.49 2.79
C TYR A 18 -0.27 -0.50 4.19
N VAL A 19 -1.05 -1.54 4.54
CA VAL A 19 -1.69 -1.66 5.85
C VAL A 19 -0.66 -1.72 6.96
N VAL A 20 0.42 -2.49 6.80
CA VAL A 20 1.50 -2.57 7.79
C VAL A 20 2.15 -1.20 8.00
N LEU A 21 2.45 -0.46 6.93
CA LEU A 21 3.01 0.90 7.05
C LEU A 21 2.04 1.87 7.74
N VAL A 22 0.75 1.83 7.41
CA VAL A 22 -0.27 2.66 8.06
C VAL A 22 -0.34 2.37 9.55
N MET A 23 -0.26 1.10 9.95
CA MET A 23 -0.27 0.70 11.36
C MET A 23 0.99 1.14 12.10
N VAL A 24 2.17 1.03 11.49
CA VAL A 24 3.45 1.50 12.08
C VAL A 24 3.47 3.02 12.20
N PHE A 25 3.01 3.73 11.17
CA PHE A 25 2.92 5.19 11.14
C PHE A 25 1.53 5.68 11.56
N SER A 26 0.86 4.98 12.49
CA SER A 26 -0.49 5.33 12.94
C SER A 26 -0.54 6.75 13.53
N PHE A 27 0.51 7.20 14.20
CA PHE A 27 0.60 8.58 14.73
C PHE A 27 0.56 9.67 13.64
N SER A 28 1.12 9.37 12.46
CA SER A 28 1.21 10.30 11.33
C SER A 28 0.06 10.12 10.32
N SER A 29 -0.60 8.97 10.34
CA SER A 29 -1.63 8.59 9.37
C SER A 29 -3.03 9.09 9.74
N PHE A 30 -3.28 9.42 11.01
CA PHE A 30 -4.59 9.86 11.50
C PHE A 30 -4.50 11.23 12.18
N GLY A 31 -5.39 12.17 11.80
CA GLY A 31 -5.42 13.53 12.35
C GLY A 31 -5.87 14.59 11.34
N PRO A 32 -5.88 15.88 11.72
CA PRO A 32 -6.24 16.98 10.83
C PRO A 32 -5.20 17.24 9.73
N ILE A 33 -3.93 16.88 9.96
CA ILE A 33 -2.86 16.85 8.95
C ILE A 33 -2.37 15.41 8.86
N GLN A 34 -2.62 14.75 7.73
CA GLN A 34 -2.30 13.34 7.50
C GLN A 34 -1.06 13.22 6.61
N LEU A 35 0.04 12.74 7.17
CA LEU A 35 1.22 12.37 6.41
C LEU A 35 1.21 10.84 6.24
N ARG A 36 0.54 10.38 5.17
CA ARG A 36 0.50 8.97 4.78
C ARG A 36 1.65 8.65 3.83
N VAL A 37 2.77 8.24 4.43
CA VAL A 37 3.92 7.68 3.71
C VAL A 37 3.52 6.45 2.87
N ALA A 38 2.48 5.73 3.30
CA ALA A 38 1.94 4.57 2.61
C ALA A 38 1.38 4.87 1.21
N GLU A 39 0.99 6.11 0.89
CA GLU A 39 0.49 6.47 -0.45
C GLU A 39 1.54 6.29 -1.54
N ALA A 40 2.84 6.36 -1.22
CA ALA A 40 3.91 6.10 -2.18
C ALA A 40 3.85 4.67 -2.75
N LEU A 41 3.30 3.70 -2.00
CA LEU A 41 3.13 2.33 -2.45
C LEU A 41 2.03 2.17 -3.51
N THR A 42 1.12 3.16 -3.64
CA THR A 42 0.02 3.13 -4.61
C THR A 42 0.46 3.42 -6.04
N ILE A 43 1.69 3.91 -6.22
CA ILE A 43 2.31 4.20 -7.52
C ILE A 43 3.03 2.97 -8.09
N LEU A 44 3.41 2.02 -7.23
CA LEU A 44 4.11 0.79 -7.61
C LEU A 44 3.33 -0.13 -8.57
N PRO A 45 1.99 -0.24 -8.53
CA PRO A 45 1.20 -0.99 -9.51
C PRO A 45 1.11 -0.34 -10.90
N PHE A 46 1.52 0.92 -11.03
CA PHE A 46 1.50 1.67 -12.29
C PHE A 46 2.72 1.39 -13.18
N PHE A 47 3.78 0.79 -12.62
CA PHE A 47 5.02 0.38 -13.27
C PHE A 47 5.15 -1.14 -13.30
#